data_AF-A0A3B8T9W5-F1
#
_entry.id   AF-A0A3B8T9W5-F1
#
_cell.length_a   1.000
_cell.length_b   1.000
_cell.length_c   1.000
_cell.angle_alpha   90.00
_cell.angle_beta   90.00
_cell.angle_gamma   90.00
#
_symmetry.space_group_name_H-M   'P 1'
#
loop_
_entity.id
_entity.type
_entity.pdbx_description
1 polymer ?
#
loop_
_entity_poly.entity_id
_entity_poly.type
_entity_poly.pdbx_seq_one_letter_code
_entity_poly.pdbx_strand_id
1 'polypeptide(L)'
;MEFDVITDSMNVLLYQHAKKQGIKLKTKNAFGQLMTTLHYVSQGFALVVHPSSATFHLESSQQIRAIEITEPKLYRDVYVQVVASKAQDPAVNTVYELIREVTANMHYQGCWRGELLDNKYTRSVSL
;
A
#
# COMPACT_ATOMS: atom_id res chain seq x y z
N MET A 1 -1.77 -25.29 -16.33
CA MET A 1 -2.52 -24.03 -16.47
C MET A 1 -2.05 -23.14 -15.34
N GLU A 2 -0.90 -22.51 -15.54
CA GLU A 2 -0.26 -21.62 -14.55
C GLU A 2 -0.94 -20.26 -14.65
N PHE A 3 -1.44 -19.79 -13.52
CA PHE A 3 -2.07 -18.48 -13.42
C PHE A 3 -0.97 -17.42 -13.39
N ASP A 4 -0.88 -16.65 -14.47
CA ASP A 4 -0.24 -15.34 -14.50
C ASP A 4 -1.05 -14.38 -13.61
N VAL A 5 -0.79 -14.42 -12.32
CA VAL A 5 -1.11 -13.32 -11.41
C VAL A 5 0.21 -12.62 -11.19
N ILE A 6 0.32 -11.38 -11.68
CA ILE A 6 1.40 -10.45 -11.35
C ILE A 6 1.61 -10.57 -9.84
N THR A 7 2.70 -11.24 -9.46
CA THR A 7 2.90 -11.74 -8.11
C THR A 7 3.39 -10.58 -7.29
N ASP A 8 2.44 -9.80 -6.76
CA ASP A 8 2.73 -8.82 -5.73
C ASP A 8 3.58 -9.52 -4.65
N SER A 9 4.79 -9.01 -4.44
CA SER A 9 5.77 -9.54 -3.50
C SER A 9 5.17 -9.77 -2.10
N MET A 10 4.20 -8.94 -1.70
CA MET A 10 3.49 -9.05 -0.43
C MET A 10 2.63 -10.32 -0.36
N ASN A 11 1.93 -10.65 -1.45
CA ASN A 11 1.13 -11.87 -1.52
C ASN A 11 2.03 -13.10 -1.43
N VAL A 12 3.14 -13.11 -2.16
CA VAL A 12 4.11 -14.21 -2.12
C VAL A 12 4.62 -14.44 -0.69
N LEU A 13 5.01 -13.36 -0.01
CA LEU A 13 5.51 -13.43 1.38
C LEU A 13 4.44 -13.98 2.33
N LEU A 14 3.21 -13.50 2.21
CA LEU A 14 2.08 -13.97 3.03
C LEU A 14 1.80 -15.46 2.82
N TYR A 15 1.77 -15.93 1.57
CA TYR A 15 1.56 -17.34 1.26
C TYR A 15 2.69 -18.23 1.76
N GLN A 16 3.95 -17.80 1.57
CA GLN A 16 5.10 -18.55 2.06
C GLN A 16 5.07 -18.68 3.57
N HIS A 17 4.72 -17.60 4.28
CA HIS A 17 4.59 -17.61 5.72
C HIS A 17 3.46 -18.54 6.19
N ALA A 18 2.26 -18.41 5.61
CA ALA A 18 1.13 -19.26 5.95
C ALA A 18 1.44 -20.75 5.70
N LYS A 19 2.09 -21.06 4.57
CA LYS A 19 2.52 -22.43 4.24
C LYS A 19 3.49 -22.99 5.27
N LYS A 20 4.47 -22.20 5.73
CA LYS A 20 5.42 -22.61 6.79
C LYS A 20 4.72 -22.94 8.11
N GLN A 21 3.64 -22.23 8.43
CA GLN A 21 2.85 -22.48 9.64
C GLN A 21 1.75 -23.55 9.46
N GLY A 22 1.66 -24.21 8.30
CA GLY A 22 0.60 -25.19 8.02
C GLY A 22 -0.79 -24.57 7.83
N ILE A 23 -0.87 -23.25 7.64
CA ILE A 23 -2.12 -22.51 7.43
C ILE A 23 -2.47 -22.52 5.94
N LYS A 24 -3.68 -22.97 5.61
CA LYS A 24 -4.21 -22.92 4.24
C LYS A 24 -5.00 -21.64 4.01
N LEU A 25 -4.42 -20.69 3.28
CA LEU A 25 -5.12 -19.49 2.84
C LEU A 25 -6.09 -19.83 1.70
N LYS A 26 -7.38 -19.52 1.89
CA LYS A 26 -8.38 -19.56 0.83
C LYS A 26 -8.38 -18.22 0.12
N THR A 27 -8.08 -18.22 -1.16
CA THR A 27 -7.98 -16.98 -1.94
C THR A 27 -8.93 -17.00 -3.12
N LYS A 28 -9.44 -15.82 -3.45
CA LYS A 28 -10.27 -15.56 -4.61
C LYS A 28 -9.66 -14.39 -5.35
N ASN A 29 -9.73 -14.41 -6.67
CA ASN A 29 -9.28 -13.29 -7.48
C ASN A 29 -10.09 -12.03 -7.12
N ALA A 30 -9.39 -10.91 -7.03
CA ALA A 30 -10.01 -9.60 -6.92
C ALA A 30 -10.81 -9.28 -8.21
N PHE A 31 -11.71 -8.31 -8.16
CA PHE A 31 -12.57 -7.93 -9.28
C PHE A 31 -11.85 -7.07 -10.34
N GLY A 32 -10.54 -7.24 -10.50
CA GLY A 32 -9.69 -6.55 -11.48
C GLY A 32 -9.37 -5.09 -11.17
N GLN A 33 -10.28 -4.36 -10.52
CA GLN A 33 -10.11 -2.95 -10.14
C GLN A 33 -10.17 -2.78 -8.62
N LEU A 34 -9.32 -1.90 -8.08
CA LEU A 34 -9.22 -1.66 -6.64
C LEU A 34 -10.56 -1.20 -6.06
N MET A 35 -11.15 -0.14 -6.63
CA MET A 35 -12.41 0.43 -6.11
C MET A 35 -13.57 -0.55 -6.19
N THR A 36 -13.66 -1.38 -7.23
CA THR A 36 -14.67 -2.43 -7.34
C THR A 36 -14.48 -3.46 -6.24
N THR A 37 -13.25 -3.89 -5.97
CA THR A 37 -12.94 -4.83 -4.89
C THR A 37 -13.30 -4.24 -3.53
N LEU A 38 -12.93 -2.99 -3.27
CA LEU A 38 -13.24 -2.29 -2.03
C LEU A 38 -14.75 -2.09 -1.82
N HIS A 39 -15.52 -1.87 -2.89
CA HIS A 39 -16.98 -1.79 -2.82
C HIS A 39 -17.59 -3.08 -2.26
N TYR A 40 -17.20 -4.25 -2.78
CA TYR A 40 -17.68 -5.54 -2.25
C TYR A 40 -17.24 -5.78 -0.80
N VAL A 41 -16.04 -5.35 -0.44
CA VAL A 41 -15.53 -5.42 0.95
C VAL A 41 -16.37 -4.55 1.88
N SER A 42 -16.69 -3.31 1.49
CA SER A 42 -17.54 -2.41 2.29
C SER A 42 -18.96 -2.93 2.52
N GLN A 43 -19.44 -3.82 1.63
CA GLN A 43 -20.73 -4.49 1.75
C GLN A 43 -20.67 -5.82 2.53
N GLY A 44 -19.48 -6.22 3.01
CA GLY A 44 -19.30 -7.45 3.79
C GLY A 44 -19.18 -8.74 2.97
N PHE A 45 -19.00 -8.65 1.65
CA PHE A 45 -18.90 -9.84 0.79
C PHE A 45 -17.52 -10.50 0.78
N ALA A 46 -16.48 -9.82 1.26
CA ALA A 46 -15.12 -10.34 1.23
C ALA A 46 -14.22 -9.68 2.28
N LEU A 47 -13.09 -10.33 2.55
CA LEU A 47 -11.93 -9.75 3.22
C LEU A 47 -10.82 -9.59 2.18
N VAL A 48 -10.01 -8.55 2.33
CA VAL A 48 -8.91 -8.25 1.42
C VAL A 48 -7.68 -7.79 2.18
N VAL A 49 -6.51 -8.14 1.66
CA VAL A 49 -5.22 -7.64 2.13
C VAL A 49 -4.74 -6.59 1.14
N HIS A 50 -4.54 -5.37 1.61
CA HIS A 50 -4.02 -4.26 0.82
C HIS A 50 -3.09 -3.37 1.66
N PRO A 51 -2.18 -2.61 1.02
CA PRO A 51 -1.47 -1.54 1.70
C PRO A 51 -2.47 -0.53 2.30
N SER A 52 -2.13 0.04 3.45
CA SER A 52 -2.95 1.05 4.15
C SER A 52 -3.32 2.25 3.27
N SER A 53 -2.43 2.63 2.35
CA SER A 53 -2.67 3.71 1.38
C SER A 53 -3.85 3.45 0.44
N ALA A 54 -4.28 2.19 0.28
CA ALA A 54 -5.41 1.84 -0.58
C ALA A 54 -6.76 1.99 0.13
N THR A 55 -6.78 1.92 1.46
CA THR A 55 -8.01 1.79 2.26
C THR A 55 -8.33 3.00 3.13
N PHE A 56 -7.38 3.93 3.31
CA PHE A 56 -7.50 5.02 4.29
C PHE A 56 -8.78 5.86 4.16
N HIS A 57 -9.26 6.11 2.93
CA HIS A 57 -10.46 6.91 2.68
C HIS A 57 -11.75 6.21 3.14
N LEU A 58 -11.76 4.86 3.12
CA LEU A 58 -12.88 4.06 3.63
C LEU A 58 -12.79 3.88 5.15
N GLU A 59 -11.57 3.81 5.69
CA GLU A 59 -11.35 3.82 7.14
C GLU A 59 -11.78 5.17 7.75
N SER A 60 -11.40 6.29 7.13
CA SER A 60 -11.77 7.63 7.61
C SER A 60 -13.27 7.91 7.55
N SER A 61 -13.97 7.26 6.61
CA SER A 61 -15.43 7.34 6.48
C SER A 61 -16.18 6.23 7.23
N GLN A 62 -15.48 5.42 8.05
CA GLN A 62 -16.05 4.33 8.84
C GLN A 62 -16.78 3.25 8.04
N GLN A 63 -16.53 3.14 6.75
CA GLN A 63 -17.14 2.12 5.88
C GLN A 63 -16.47 0.76 6.04
N ILE A 64 -15.22 0.74 6.48
CA ILE A 64 -14.47 -0.47 6.79
C ILE A 64 -13.62 -0.25 8.04
N ARG A 65 -13.15 -1.37 8.61
CA ARG A 65 -12.12 -1.38 9.65
C ARG A 65 -10.93 -2.18 9.14
N ALA A 66 -9.76 -1.56 9.02
CA ALA A 66 -8.55 -2.30 8.73
C ALA A 66 -8.02 -3.00 10.00
N ILE A 67 -7.39 -4.15 9.80
CA ILE A 67 -6.70 -4.91 10.83
C ILE A 67 -5.26 -5.06 10.36
N GLU A 68 -4.30 -4.69 11.21
CA GLU A 68 -2.89 -4.84 10.92
C GLU A 68 -2.49 -6.32 10.95
N ILE A 69 -1.74 -6.75 9.92
CA ILE A 69 -1.08 -8.05 9.92
C ILE A 69 0.24 -7.89 10.67
N THR A 70 0.32 -8.50 11.85
CA THR A 70 1.51 -8.43 12.70
C THR A 70 2.51 -9.55 12.41
N GLU A 71 2.05 -10.67 11.86
CA GLU A 71 2.87 -11.84 11.54
C GLU A 71 2.42 -12.52 10.23
N PRO A 72 3.24 -12.49 9.16
CA PRO A 72 4.51 -11.76 9.06
C PRO A 72 4.27 -10.25 8.99
N LYS A 73 5.24 -9.45 9.43
CA LYS A 73 5.22 -8.02 9.09
C LYS A 73 5.33 -7.86 7.57
N LEU A 74 4.40 -7.13 6.97
CA LEU A 74 4.33 -6.89 5.54
C LEU A 74 4.71 -5.45 5.22
N TYR A 75 5.84 -5.26 4.54
CA TYR A 75 6.30 -3.97 4.02
C TYR A 75 6.67 -4.09 2.55
N ARG A 76 6.54 -2.98 1.82
CA ARG A 76 7.05 -2.83 0.47
C ARG A 76 7.69 -1.45 0.34
N ASP A 77 8.78 -1.37 -0.39
CA ASP A 77 9.40 -0.09 -0.69
C ASP A 77 8.68 0.57 -1.87
N VAL A 78 8.50 1.89 -1.78
CA VAL A 78 7.92 2.70 -2.85
C VAL A 78 8.91 3.79 -3.21
N TYR A 79 9.33 3.80 -4.47
CA TYR A 79 10.34 4.72 -4.98
C TYR A 79 9.75 5.65 -6.03
N VAL A 80 10.20 6.90 -6.03
CA VAL A 80 10.00 7.84 -7.13
C VAL A 80 11.31 7.93 -7.89
N GLN A 81 11.27 7.68 -9.20
CA GLN A 81 12.44 7.71 -10.07
C GLN A 81 12.29 8.78 -11.14
N VAL A 82 13.37 9.52 -11.38
CA VAL A 82 13.48 10.50 -12.46
C VAL A 82 14.48 9.98 -13.46
N VAL A 83 14.13 9.99 -14.75
CA VAL A 83 15.05 9.60 -15.82
C VAL A 83 16.21 10.59 -15.86
N ALA A 84 17.45 10.09 -15.95
CA ALA A 84 18.66 10.90 -15.86
C ALA A 84 18.68 12.10 -16.84
N SER A 85 18.18 11.91 -18.06
CA SER A 85 18.09 12.97 -19.09
C SER A 85 17.15 14.12 -18.72
N LYS A 86 16.29 13.92 -17.72
CA LYS A 86 15.28 14.89 -17.24
C LYS A 86 15.58 15.43 -15.84
N ALA A 87 16.67 15.00 -15.21
CA ALA A 87 17.02 15.41 -13.84
C ALA A 87 17.31 16.92 -13.69
N GLN A 88 17.64 17.60 -14.78
CA GLN A 88 17.89 19.06 -14.77
C GLN A 88 16.69 19.88 -15.27
N ASP A 89 15.58 19.23 -15.64
CA ASP A 89 14.38 19.91 -16.10
C ASP A 89 13.67 20.56 -14.90
N PRO A 90 13.51 21.90 -14.87
CA PRO A 90 12.91 22.59 -13.72
C PRO A 90 11.48 22.14 -13.42
N ALA A 91 10.71 21.78 -14.46
CA ALA A 91 9.33 21.32 -14.27
C ALA A 91 9.31 19.93 -13.63
N VAL A 92 10.21 19.03 -14.06
CA VAL A 92 10.35 17.69 -13.48
C VAL A 92 10.79 17.77 -12.02
N ASN A 93 11.76 18.63 -11.71
CA ASN A 93 12.21 18.84 -10.34
C ASN A 93 11.10 19.40 -9.45
N THR A 94 10.28 20.31 -9.97
CA THR A 94 9.11 20.85 -9.24
C THR A 94 8.09 19.74 -8.91
N VAL A 95 7.75 18.90 -9.89
CA VAL A 95 6.82 17.77 -9.68
C VAL A 95 7.41 16.74 -8.72
N TYR A 96 8.70 16.45 -8.85
CA TYR A 96 9.41 15.53 -7.95
C TYR A 96 9.33 15.99 -6.50
N GLU A 97 9.61 17.27 -6.23
CA GLU A 97 9.49 17.86 -4.90
C GLU A 97 8.04 17.86 -4.38
N LEU A 98 7.06 18.12 -5.25
CA LEU A 98 5.65 18.07 -4.87
C LEU A 98 5.21 16.65 -4.46
N ILE A 99 5.64 15.62 -5.20
CA ILE A 99 5.34 14.22 -4.85
C ILE A 99 5.92 13.87 -3.48
N ARG A 100 7.15 14.29 -3.21
CA ARG A 100 7.83 14.08 -1.91
C ARG A 100 7.06 14.74 -0.77
N GLU A 101 6.71 16.00 -0.94
CA GLU A 101 5.94 16.76 0.07
C GLU A 101 4.57 16.14 0.32
N VAL A 102 3.80 15.84 -0.73
CA VAL A 102 2.47 15.23 -0.60
C VAL A 102 2.56 13.87 0.07
N THR A 103 3.55 13.05 -0.30
CA THR A 103 3.75 11.73 0.31
C THR A 103 4.03 11.84 1.81
N ALA A 104 4.88 12.78 2.22
CA ALA A 104 5.18 13.03 3.62
C ALA A 104 3.98 13.60 4.39
N ASN A 105 3.20 14.50 3.78
CA ASN A 105 1.98 15.03 4.38
C ASN A 105 0.94 13.91 4.60
N MET A 106 0.76 13.01 3.63
CA MET A 106 -0.15 11.88 3.73
C MET A 106 0.33 10.84 4.77
N HIS A 107 1.65 10.72 4.97
CA HIS A 107 2.22 9.89 6.05
C HIS A 107 1.88 10.45 7.42
N TYR A 108 2.14 11.74 7.60
CA TYR A 108 1.86 12.47 8.84
C TYR A 108 0.38 12.43 9.22
N GLN A 109 -0.52 12.43 8.22
CA GLN A 109 -1.97 12.29 8.42
C GLN A 109 -2.43 10.84 8.66
N GLY A 110 -1.53 9.86 8.63
CA GLY A 110 -1.86 8.44 8.77
C GLY A 110 -2.62 7.85 7.58
N CYS A 111 -2.72 8.57 6.45
CA CYS A 111 -3.38 8.09 5.24
C CYS A 111 -2.59 6.96 4.56
N TRP A 112 -1.32 6.82 4.87
CA TRP A 112 -0.59 5.58 4.72
C TRP A 112 0.30 5.37 5.94
N ARG A 113 0.56 4.11 6.24
CA ARG A 113 1.28 3.66 7.45
C ARG A 113 2.54 2.92 7.02
N GLY A 114 3.64 3.20 7.70
CA GLY A 114 4.96 2.64 7.40
C GLY A 114 6.07 3.62 7.77
N GLU A 115 7.25 3.39 7.22
CA GLU A 115 8.41 4.25 7.40
C GLU A 115 8.56 5.22 6.22
N LEU A 116 8.66 6.52 6.50
CA LEU A 116 8.98 7.53 5.49
C LEU A 116 10.50 7.59 5.35
N LEU A 117 11.01 7.14 4.19
CA LEU A 117 12.45 7.16 3.89
C LEU A 117 12.97 8.55 3.51
N ASP A 118 12.08 9.51 3.23
CA ASP A 118 12.45 10.88 2.87
C ASP A 118 12.65 11.78 4.09
N ASN A 119 13.91 12.05 4.40
CA ASN A 119 14.31 12.88 5.53
C ASN A 119 13.96 14.36 5.38
N LYS A 120 13.76 14.89 4.16
CA LYS A 120 13.56 16.34 3.94
C LYS A 120 12.24 16.84 4.52
N TYR A 121 11.18 16.06 4.33
CA TYR A 121 9.82 16.41 4.75
C TYR A 121 9.33 15.58 5.93
N THR A 122 10.23 14.81 6.57
CA THR A 122 9.89 14.04 7.77
C THR A 122 9.40 14.97 8.87
N ARG A 123 8.21 14.67 9.40
CA ARG A 123 7.62 15.34 10.56
C ARG A 123 7.47 14.32 11.67
N SER A 124 7.78 14.71 12.90
CA SER A 124 7.56 13.86 14.07
C SER A 124 6.07 13.59 14.21
N VAL A 125 5.67 12.32 14.12
CA VAL A 125 4.30 11.89 14.44
C VAL A 125 4.20 11.87 15.96
N SER A 126 3.38 12.75 16.55
CA SER A 126 3.05 12.69 17.97
C SER A 126 2.17 11.47 18.23
N LEU A 127 2.66 10.55 19.07
CA LEU A 127 1.97 9.34 19.54
C LEU A 127 0.71 9.67 20.34
#